data_AF-A0A8D0GTG8-F1
#
_entry.id   AF-A0A8D0GTG8-F1
#
_cell.length_a   1.000
_cell.length_b   1.000
_cell.length_c   1.000
_cell.angle_alpha   90.00
_cell.angle_beta   90.00
_cell.angle_gamma   90.00
#
_symmetry.space_group_name_H-M   'P 1'
#
loop_
_entity.id
_entity.type
_entity.pdbx_description
1 polymer ?
#
loop_
_entity_poly.entity_id
_entity_poly.type
_entity_poly.pdbx_seq_one_letter_code
_entity_poly.pdbx_strand_id
1 'polypeptide(L)'
;MENPPLLFPQLNISASKDKTYYKVTKSTNKKESHKETKTRADEKRNRLSLLLQKYEFHQNVNPDKLENFTKAPSVSPEEATKWGESFDKLLSQKDGVDAFTRFLKTEFSNENIEFWLACENYKKNKVPHQLLLQAKTIYEMFIQKEAPKEVNLDFQTKELTGENIIHPTVNSFDAAQAKIYKLMEQDSYPRFLSSDIYLDLIKGKPPGYSALRRRSRSFTFNEFQDVQSDFTIWL
;
A
#
# COMPACT_ATOMS: atom_id res chain seq x y z
N MET A 1 59.08 36.12 35.58
CA MET A 1 59.49 35.33 36.75
C MET A 1 58.22 34.96 37.49
N GLU A 2 57.75 33.73 37.60
CA GLU A 2 58.19 32.41 37.16
C GLU A 2 56.90 31.54 37.21
N ASN A 3 56.63 30.78 36.16
CA ASN A 3 55.61 29.72 36.17
C ASN A 3 56.26 28.43 36.69
N PRO A 4 55.68 27.69 37.64
CA PRO A 4 56.13 26.34 37.95
C PRO A 4 55.42 25.27 37.08
N PRO A 5 56.10 24.16 36.76
CA PRO A 5 55.75 23.28 35.64
C PRO A 5 54.77 22.13 35.99
N LEU A 6 54.24 21.58 34.89
CA LEU A 6 53.30 20.48 34.75
C LEU A 6 53.80 19.13 35.31
N LEU A 7 52.87 18.32 35.83
CA LEU A 7 52.99 16.86 35.80
C LEU A 7 51.59 16.23 35.70
N PHE A 8 51.17 15.85 34.49
CA PHE A 8 50.04 14.94 34.26
C PHE A 8 50.56 13.64 33.63
N PRO A 9 50.07 12.47 34.06
CA PRO A 9 50.60 11.19 33.63
C PRO A 9 50.17 10.82 32.21
N GLN A 10 51.15 10.27 31.48
CA GLN A 10 51.05 9.67 30.16
C GLN A 10 50.13 8.44 30.17
N LEU A 11 49.12 8.43 29.31
CA LEU A 11 48.50 7.19 28.83
C LEU A 11 48.68 7.09 27.32
N ASN A 12 49.38 6.02 26.98
CA ASN A 12 49.91 5.59 25.72
C ASN A 12 48.76 5.10 24.81
N ILE A 13 48.40 5.87 23.78
CA ILE A 13 47.50 5.38 22.71
C ILE A 13 48.40 5.05 21.52
N SER A 14 48.76 3.77 21.42
CA SER A 14 49.45 3.21 20.28
C SER A 14 48.57 3.31 19.03
N ALA A 15 49.07 4.02 18.03
CA ALA A 15 48.57 4.03 16.67
C ALA A 15 48.69 2.64 16.02
N SER A 16 47.66 2.23 15.26
CA SER A 16 47.88 1.29 14.15
C SER A 16 46.82 1.43 13.05
N LYS A 17 47.21 2.21 12.04
CA LYS A 17 47.13 1.93 10.59
C LYS A 17 45.76 1.70 9.96
N ASP A 18 45.25 2.78 9.38
CA ASP A 18 44.50 2.77 8.11
C ASP A 18 45.21 1.93 7.05
N LYS A 19 44.46 1.05 6.38
CA LYS A 19 44.79 0.56 5.04
C LYS A 19 43.52 0.46 4.19
N THR A 20 43.29 1.54 3.47
CA THR A 20 42.52 1.62 2.24
C THR A 20 42.99 0.56 1.24
N TYR A 21 42.08 -0.24 0.70
CA TYR A 21 42.31 -0.96 -0.56
C TYR A 21 41.14 -0.74 -1.51
N TYR A 22 41.35 0.19 -2.45
CA TYR A 22 40.65 0.19 -3.73
C TYR A 22 41.16 -1.00 -4.56
N LYS A 23 40.25 -1.74 -5.20
CA LYS A 23 40.60 -2.57 -6.35
C LYS A 23 39.57 -2.40 -7.46
N VAL A 24 39.85 -1.38 -8.27
CA VAL A 24 39.38 -1.23 -9.64
C VAL A 24 40.24 -2.17 -10.49
N THR A 25 39.63 -3.02 -11.31
CA THR A 25 40.32 -3.67 -12.43
C THR A 25 39.55 -3.44 -13.72
N LYS A 26 40.20 -2.72 -14.63
CA LYS A 26 39.80 -2.43 -16.00
C LYS A 26 40.26 -3.56 -16.93
N SER A 27 39.51 -3.69 -18.02
CA SER A 27 39.54 -4.62 -19.14
C SER A 27 40.84 -4.65 -19.96
N THR A 28 41.07 -5.76 -20.69
CA THR A 28 41.63 -5.92 -22.07
C THR A 28 41.80 -7.42 -22.32
N ASN A 29 41.65 -8.05 -23.49
CA ASN A 29 41.28 -7.75 -24.88
C ASN A 29 41.16 -9.15 -25.57
N LYS A 30 40.36 -9.32 -26.63
CA LYS A 30 40.79 -9.82 -27.97
C LYS A 30 39.57 -10.11 -28.85
N LYS A 31 39.55 -9.47 -30.02
CA LYS A 31 38.63 -9.70 -31.14
C LYS A 31 39.02 -10.98 -31.87
N GLU A 32 38.04 -11.72 -32.40
CA GLU A 32 38.02 -12.06 -33.82
C GLU A 32 36.61 -12.43 -34.30
N SER A 33 36.33 -12.08 -35.55
CA SER A 33 35.05 -12.11 -36.23
C SER A 33 34.84 -13.40 -37.01
N HIS A 34 33.62 -13.92 -37.04
CA HIS A 34 33.08 -14.52 -38.26
C HIS A 34 31.57 -14.20 -38.38
N LYS A 35 31.20 -13.75 -39.57
CA LYS A 35 29.84 -13.40 -40.02
C LYS A 35 28.96 -14.66 -40.07
N GLU A 36 27.73 -14.56 -39.58
CA GLU A 36 26.60 -15.16 -40.27
C GLU A 36 25.31 -14.38 -40.00
N THR A 37 24.62 -14.07 -41.09
CA THR A 37 23.37 -13.31 -41.19
C THR A 37 22.17 -14.10 -40.67
N LYS A 38 21.40 -13.55 -39.73
CA LYS A 38 20.04 -14.04 -39.45
C LYS A 38 19.10 -12.92 -38.94
N THR A 39 18.24 -12.50 -39.86
CA THR A 39 16.87 -11.95 -39.73
C THR A 39 16.43 -11.18 -38.47
N ARG A 40 16.01 -9.94 -38.72
CA ARG A 40 15.41 -8.92 -37.84
C ARG A 40 13.99 -9.30 -37.34
N ALA A 41 13.85 -10.39 -36.59
CA ALA A 41 12.54 -10.78 -36.01
C ALA A 41 12.57 -11.42 -34.61
N ASP A 42 13.73 -11.66 -33.97
CA ASP A 42 13.78 -12.30 -32.63
C ASP A 42 14.30 -11.41 -31.50
N GLU A 43 14.54 -10.12 -31.77
CA GLU A 43 15.03 -9.13 -30.78
C GLU A 43 13.89 -8.41 -30.05
N LYS A 44 12.92 -9.18 -29.50
CA LYS A 44 11.88 -8.64 -28.60
C LYS A 44 11.52 -9.58 -27.45
N ARG A 45 12.50 -10.33 -26.96
CA ARG A 45 12.38 -11.03 -25.68
C ARG A 45 13.60 -10.65 -24.85
N ASN A 46 13.39 -10.25 -23.60
CA ASN A 46 14.38 -9.90 -22.57
C ASN A 46 14.47 -8.40 -22.20
N ARG A 47 13.34 -7.74 -21.92
CA ARG A 47 13.29 -6.46 -21.17
C ARG A 47 12.51 -6.52 -19.85
N LEU A 48 12.49 -7.67 -19.17
CA LEU A 48 11.90 -7.79 -17.82
C LEU A 48 12.79 -8.53 -16.80
N SER A 49 14.09 -8.73 -17.10
CA SER A 49 14.99 -9.49 -16.23
C SER A 49 15.78 -8.64 -15.22
N LEU A 50 15.23 -7.51 -14.76
CA LEU A 50 15.87 -6.68 -13.71
C LEU A 50 14.95 -6.36 -12.53
N LEU A 51 13.89 -7.14 -12.33
CA LEU A 51 12.98 -6.97 -11.20
C LEU A 51 12.65 -8.29 -10.50
N LEU A 52 13.63 -9.19 -10.40
CA LEU A 52 13.48 -10.40 -9.59
C LEU A 52 14.80 -10.77 -8.91
N GLN A 53 15.28 -9.86 -8.08
CA GLN A 53 16.30 -10.16 -7.08
C GLN A 53 15.68 -10.06 -5.69
N LYS A 54 15.03 -11.18 -5.32
CA LYS A 54 15.02 -11.77 -3.97
C LYS A 54 14.43 -10.90 -2.84
N TYR A 55 13.12 -11.04 -2.63
CA TYR A 55 12.53 -10.96 -1.30
C TYR A 55 12.14 -12.39 -0.89
N GLU A 56 13.04 -13.07 -0.19
CA GLU A 56 12.80 -14.41 0.36
C GLU A 56 11.93 -14.27 1.61
N PHE A 57 10.63 -14.44 1.43
CA PHE A 57 9.69 -14.63 2.53
C PHE A 57 9.80 -16.09 3.01
N HIS A 58 10.25 -16.30 4.24
CA HIS A 58 10.06 -17.59 4.90
C HIS A 58 8.61 -17.69 5.39
N GLN A 59 7.91 -18.63 4.76
CA GLN A 59 6.53 -19.01 4.99
C GLN A 59 6.26 -19.43 6.44
N ASN A 60 5.19 -18.88 6.99
CA ASN A 60 4.19 -19.65 7.75
C ASN A 60 2.87 -18.85 7.75
N VAL A 61 2.38 -18.56 6.54
CA VAL A 61 0.99 -18.13 6.34
C VAL A 61 0.44 -19.06 5.28
N ASN A 62 -0.51 -19.88 5.68
CA ASN A 62 -1.20 -20.82 4.81
C ASN A 62 -1.84 -20.04 3.63
N PRO A 63 -1.53 -20.31 2.35
CA PRO A 63 -2.01 -19.53 1.20
C PRO A 63 -3.50 -19.70 0.90
N ASP A 64 -4.16 -20.69 1.50
CA ASP A 64 -5.52 -21.12 1.13
C ASP A 64 -6.66 -20.21 1.66
N LYS A 65 -6.38 -18.95 2.04
CA LYS A 65 -7.41 -17.99 2.51
C LYS A 65 -7.46 -16.65 1.79
N LEU A 66 -6.80 -16.50 0.64
CA LEU A 66 -6.91 -15.29 -0.20
C LEU A 66 -7.64 -15.50 -1.53
N GLU A 67 -8.20 -16.69 -1.78
CA GLU A 67 -9.12 -16.90 -2.90
C GLU A 67 -10.57 -16.75 -2.41
N ASN A 68 -11.17 -15.57 -2.68
CA ASN A 68 -12.62 -15.39 -2.92
C ASN A 68 -13.02 -13.92 -3.16
N PHE A 69 -12.15 -13.05 -3.69
CA PHE A 69 -12.56 -11.68 -4.11
C PHE A 69 -13.42 -11.65 -5.39
N THR A 70 -13.70 -12.81 -5.99
CA THR A 70 -14.48 -12.97 -7.23
C THR A 70 -15.88 -13.55 -7.01
N LYS A 71 -16.26 -13.95 -5.78
CA LYS A 71 -17.66 -14.20 -5.48
C LYS A 71 -18.35 -12.86 -5.26
N ALA A 72 -19.37 -12.59 -6.08
CA ALA A 72 -20.33 -11.55 -5.77
C ALA A 72 -20.82 -11.80 -4.34
N PRO A 73 -20.79 -10.81 -3.44
CA PRO A 73 -21.32 -11.00 -2.10
C PRO A 73 -22.78 -11.38 -2.25
N SER A 74 -23.15 -12.60 -1.87
CA SER A 74 -24.56 -12.97 -1.70
C SER A 74 -25.04 -12.45 -0.35
N VAL A 75 -24.73 -11.18 -0.07
CA VAL A 75 -25.13 -10.51 1.16
C VAL A 75 -26.63 -10.28 1.04
N SER A 76 -27.38 -10.78 2.02
CA SER A 76 -28.80 -10.46 2.09
C SER A 76 -28.94 -8.94 2.31
N PRO A 77 -29.85 -8.25 1.61
CA PRO A 77 -30.13 -6.84 1.86
C PRO A 77 -30.41 -6.54 3.33
N GLU A 78 -31.05 -7.47 4.05
CA GLU A 78 -31.34 -7.37 5.49
C GLU A 78 -30.08 -7.42 6.38
N GLU A 79 -29.02 -8.08 5.92
CA GLU A 79 -27.74 -8.10 6.62
C GLU A 79 -26.96 -6.80 6.36
N ALA A 80 -27.00 -6.30 5.13
CA ALA A 80 -26.38 -5.03 4.76
C ALA A 80 -27.01 -3.83 5.50
N THR A 81 -28.32 -3.83 5.77
CA THR A 81 -28.95 -2.74 6.53
C THR A 81 -28.41 -2.62 7.95
N LYS A 82 -28.06 -3.74 8.61
CA LYS A 82 -27.47 -3.75 9.96
C LYS A 82 -26.12 -3.05 10.02
N TRP A 83 -25.40 -2.99 8.91
CA TRP A 83 -24.11 -2.30 8.84
C TRP A 83 -24.25 -0.78 8.99
N GLY A 84 -25.43 -0.21 8.73
CA GLY A 84 -25.69 1.22 8.92
C GLY A 84 -26.02 1.61 10.36
N GLU A 85 -26.27 0.65 11.23
CA GLU A 85 -26.65 0.91 12.62
C GLU A 85 -25.43 1.27 13.50
N SER A 86 -24.27 0.67 13.26
CA SER A 86 -23.02 1.05 13.92
C SER A 86 -21.79 0.58 13.13
N PHE A 87 -20.68 1.28 13.31
CA PHE A 87 -19.42 0.89 12.68
C PHE A 87 -18.92 -0.47 13.19
N ASP A 88 -19.16 -0.79 14.46
CA ASP A 88 -18.87 -2.12 15.02
C ASP A 88 -19.62 -3.25 14.28
N LYS A 89 -20.90 -3.04 13.93
CA LYS A 89 -21.68 -4.03 13.19
C LYS A 89 -21.11 -4.26 11.80
N LEU A 90 -20.71 -3.20 11.11
CA LEU A 90 -20.03 -3.29 9.83
C LEU A 90 -18.72 -4.11 9.94
N LEU A 91 -17.87 -3.79 10.93
CA LEU A 91 -16.57 -4.47 11.10
C LEU A 91 -16.69 -5.90 11.63
N SER A 92 -17.80 -6.25 12.28
CA SER A 92 -18.05 -7.62 12.77
C SER A 92 -18.32 -8.64 11.66
N GLN A 93 -18.82 -8.18 10.50
CA GLN A 93 -19.19 -9.04 9.38
C GLN A 93 -18.11 -9.02 8.31
N LYS A 94 -17.69 -10.21 7.85
CA LYS A 94 -16.67 -10.34 6.80
C LYS A 94 -17.06 -9.59 5.53
N ASP A 95 -18.31 -9.73 5.10
CA ASP A 95 -18.80 -9.07 3.89
C ASP A 95 -18.90 -7.55 4.06
N GLY A 96 -19.18 -7.07 5.27
CA GLY A 96 -19.17 -5.65 5.62
C GLY A 96 -17.76 -5.06 5.50
N VAL A 97 -16.77 -5.74 6.09
CA VAL A 97 -15.34 -5.38 5.94
C VAL A 97 -14.93 -5.40 4.47
N ASP A 98 -15.32 -6.41 3.70
CA ASP A 98 -14.97 -6.53 2.29
C ASP A 98 -15.62 -5.40 1.45
N ALA A 99 -16.87 -5.03 1.71
CA ALA A 99 -17.56 -3.90 1.07
C ALA A 99 -16.93 -2.56 1.43
N PHE A 100 -16.65 -2.33 2.72
CA PHE A 100 -16.00 -1.11 3.20
C PHE A 100 -14.58 -0.98 2.64
N THR A 101 -13.83 -2.07 2.56
CA THR A 101 -12.49 -2.08 1.96
C THR A 101 -12.54 -1.70 0.48
N ARG A 102 -13.55 -2.16 -0.28
CA ARG A 102 -13.74 -1.74 -1.68
C ARG A 102 -14.01 -0.25 -1.77
N PHE A 103 -14.85 0.28 -0.88
CA PHE A 103 -15.13 1.71 -0.81
C PHE A 103 -13.87 2.53 -0.49
N LEU A 104 -13.11 2.17 0.54
CA LEU A 104 -11.87 2.89 0.90
C LEU A 104 -10.82 2.86 -0.20
N LYS A 105 -10.76 1.80 -1.02
CA LYS A 105 -9.90 1.77 -2.22
C LYS A 105 -10.30 2.80 -3.27
N THR A 106 -11.58 3.17 -3.36
CA THR A 106 -12.02 4.25 -4.26
C THR A 106 -11.63 5.63 -3.75
N GLU A 107 -11.43 5.77 -2.43
CA GLU A 107 -11.01 7.01 -1.77
C GLU A 107 -9.51 7.04 -1.43
N PHE A 108 -8.74 6.03 -1.85
CA PHE A 108 -7.31 5.88 -1.55
C PHE A 108 -6.99 5.95 -0.04
N SER A 109 -7.87 5.38 0.80
CA SER A 109 -7.76 5.38 2.27
C SER A 109 -7.84 3.96 2.88
N ASN A 110 -7.57 2.93 2.07
CA ASN A 110 -7.69 1.53 2.48
C ASN A 110 -6.58 1.05 3.44
N GLU A 111 -5.49 1.80 3.60
CA GLU A 111 -4.47 1.54 4.61
C GLU A 111 -5.05 1.53 6.04
N ASN A 112 -6.10 2.33 6.30
CA ASN A 112 -6.72 2.42 7.61
C ASN A 112 -7.39 1.11 8.05
N ILE A 113 -8.18 0.50 7.15
CA ILE A 113 -8.84 -0.79 7.45
C ILE A 113 -7.82 -1.93 7.46
N GLU A 114 -6.81 -1.88 6.59
CA GLU A 114 -5.75 -2.88 6.56
C GLU A 114 -4.94 -2.88 7.86
N PHE A 115 -4.58 -1.70 8.37
CA PHE A 115 -3.93 -1.55 9.66
C PHE A 115 -4.81 -2.06 10.81
N TRP A 116 -6.10 -1.69 10.82
CA TRP A 116 -7.03 -2.13 11.85
C TRP A 116 -7.16 -3.66 11.87
N LEU A 117 -7.30 -4.31 10.71
CA LEU A 117 -7.33 -5.77 10.60
C LEU A 117 -6.01 -6.43 10.99
N ALA A 118 -4.87 -5.80 10.66
CA ALA A 118 -3.56 -6.28 11.10
C ALA A 118 -3.44 -6.29 12.63
N CYS A 119 -3.96 -5.25 13.30
CA CYS A 119 -4.03 -5.19 14.76
C CYS A 119 -4.96 -6.27 15.35
N GLU A 120 -6.14 -6.50 14.76
CA GLU A 120 -7.04 -7.58 15.18
C GLU A 120 -6.40 -8.97 15.05
N ASN A 121 -5.64 -9.19 13.98
CA ASN A 121 -4.91 -10.43 13.81
C ASN A 121 -3.74 -10.55 14.79
N TYR A 122 -3.02 -9.46 15.03
CA TYR A 122 -1.91 -9.38 15.98
C TYR A 122 -2.33 -9.80 17.39
N LYS A 123 -3.47 -9.30 17.88
CA LYS A 123 -4.02 -9.63 19.22
C LYS A 123 -4.35 -11.12 19.40
N LYS A 124 -4.59 -11.86 18.32
CA LYS A 124 -4.90 -13.29 18.36
C LYS A 124 -3.65 -14.16 18.56
N ASN A 125 -2.46 -13.62 18.27
CA ASN A 125 -1.22 -14.39 18.37
C ASN A 125 -0.70 -14.40 19.81
N LYS A 126 -0.55 -15.61 20.37
CA LYS A 126 -0.06 -15.83 21.74
C LYS A 126 1.40 -16.29 21.79
N VAL A 127 2.04 -16.49 20.64
CA VAL A 127 3.42 -16.99 20.54
C VAL A 127 4.39 -15.81 20.57
N PRO A 128 5.27 -15.68 21.60
CA PRO A 128 6.08 -14.48 21.79
C PRO A 128 6.99 -14.12 20.61
N HIS A 129 7.65 -15.11 19.99
CA HIS A 129 8.52 -14.87 18.84
C HIS A 129 7.75 -14.38 17.61
N GLN A 130 6.57 -14.95 17.33
CA GLN A 130 5.72 -14.51 16.22
C GLN A 130 5.15 -13.12 16.48
N LEU A 131 4.79 -12.84 17.73
CA LEU A 131 4.30 -11.53 18.16
C LEU A 131 5.36 -10.44 17.90
N LEU A 132 6.62 -10.67 18.24
CA LEU A 132 7.71 -9.74 17.92
C LEU A 132 7.86 -9.49 16.41
N LEU A 133 7.85 -10.55 15.60
CA LEU A 133 7.99 -10.42 14.14
C LEU A 133 6.81 -9.67 13.50
N GLN A 134 5.59 -9.95 13.95
CA GLN A 134 4.39 -9.28 13.47
C GLN A 134 4.35 -7.82 13.91
N ALA A 135 4.74 -7.53 15.16
CA ALA A 135 4.83 -6.17 15.67
C ALA A 135 5.75 -5.31 14.79
N LYS A 136 6.94 -5.81 14.46
CA LYS A 136 7.88 -5.13 13.55
C LYS A 136 7.27 -4.92 12.16
N THR A 137 6.68 -5.96 11.58
CA THR A 137 6.03 -5.89 10.27
C THR A 137 4.94 -4.82 10.23
N ILE A 138 4.06 -4.79 11.24
CA ILE A 138 2.97 -3.81 11.32
C ILE A 138 3.55 -2.39 11.48
N TYR A 139 4.57 -2.23 12.33
CA TYR A 139 5.20 -0.95 12.56
C TYR A 139 5.84 -0.38 11.27
N GLU A 140 6.66 -1.18 10.58
CA GLU A 140 7.34 -0.79 9.33
C GLU A 140 6.36 -0.52 8.17
N MET A 141 5.22 -1.21 8.14
CA MET A 141 4.22 -1.07 7.08
C MET A 141 3.29 0.13 7.27
N PHE A 142 2.90 0.43 8.52
CA PHE A 142 1.80 1.37 8.81
C PHE A 142 2.17 2.53 9.75
N ILE A 143 3.17 2.41 10.63
CA ILE A 143 3.39 3.38 11.72
C ILE A 143 4.66 4.21 11.51
N GLN A 144 5.74 3.57 11.07
CA GLN A 144 7.02 4.22 10.87
C GLN A 144 6.87 5.42 9.94
N LYS A 145 7.64 6.48 10.21
CA LYS A 145 7.71 7.63 9.31
C LYS A 145 8.10 7.15 7.90
N GLU A 146 7.36 7.61 6.89
CA GLU A 146 7.53 7.24 5.48
C GLU A 146 7.24 5.75 5.20
N ALA A 147 6.44 5.11 6.06
CA ALA A 147 6.00 3.74 5.83
C ALA A 147 5.18 3.64 4.52
N PRO A 148 5.26 2.52 3.78
CA PRO A 148 4.57 2.37 2.50
C PRO A 148 3.05 2.56 2.56
N LYS A 149 2.45 2.29 3.72
CA LYS A 149 1.03 2.46 4.02
C LYS A 149 0.84 3.22 5.33
N GLU A 150 1.62 4.27 5.52
CA GLU A 150 1.60 5.10 6.74
C GLU A 150 0.18 5.59 7.06
N VAL A 151 -0.33 5.23 8.24
CA VAL A 151 -1.65 5.66 8.71
C VAL A 151 -1.59 7.05 9.35
N ASN A 152 -2.72 7.77 9.29
CA ASN A 152 -2.81 9.12 9.85
C ASN A 152 -2.96 9.07 11.39
N LEU A 153 -1.83 9.17 12.09
CA LEU A 153 -1.74 9.23 13.55
C LEU A 153 -1.05 10.51 14.02
N ASP A 154 -1.47 11.01 15.18
CA ASP A 154 -0.78 12.10 15.85
C ASP A 154 0.62 11.68 16.34
N PHE A 155 1.49 12.67 16.54
CA PHE A 155 2.89 12.45 16.92
C PHE A 155 3.01 11.63 18.21
N GLN A 156 2.21 11.97 19.22
CA GLN A 156 2.23 11.29 20.52
C GLN A 156 1.87 9.80 20.40
N THR A 157 0.88 9.44 19.59
CA THR A 157 0.51 8.03 19.39
C THR A 157 1.59 7.28 18.63
N LYS A 158 2.26 7.92 17.65
CA LYS A 158 3.39 7.31 16.94
C LYS A 158 4.58 7.04 17.87
N GLU A 159 4.95 8.00 18.72
CA GLU A 159 6.03 7.81 19.70
C GLU A 159 5.71 6.69 20.68
N LEU A 160 4.52 6.72 21.30
CA LEU A 160 4.08 5.67 22.22
C LEU A 160 4.11 4.29 21.57
N THR A 161 3.65 4.20 20.31
CA THR A 161 3.72 2.95 19.57
C THR A 161 5.18 2.54 19.33
N GLY A 162 6.06 3.47 18.95
CA GLY A 162 7.50 3.20 18.77
C GLY A 162 8.18 2.61 20.01
N GLU A 163 7.88 3.14 21.20
CA GLU A 163 8.37 2.60 22.47
C GLU A 163 7.84 1.18 22.72
N ASN A 164 6.55 0.95 22.47
CA ASN A 164 5.91 -0.35 22.65
C ASN A 164 6.46 -1.45 21.73
N ILE A 165 7.12 -1.11 20.62
CA ILE A 165 7.69 -2.10 19.68
C ILE A 165 9.06 -2.62 20.13
N ILE A 166 9.73 -1.94 21.07
CA ILE A 166 10.99 -2.43 21.65
C ILE A 166 10.72 -3.73 22.44
N HIS A 167 9.62 -3.76 23.20
CA HIS A 167 9.13 -4.92 23.93
C HIS A 167 7.65 -5.15 23.64
N PRO A 168 7.30 -5.77 22.50
CA PRO A 168 5.92 -5.88 22.08
C PRO A 168 5.08 -6.74 23.02
N THR A 169 3.88 -6.25 23.30
CA THR A 169 2.81 -6.93 24.01
C THR A 169 1.59 -7.02 23.11
N VAL A 170 0.61 -7.83 23.48
CA VAL A 170 -0.67 -7.93 22.75
C VAL A 170 -1.39 -6.57 22.60
N ASN A 171 -1.06 -5.60 23.46
CA ASN A 171 -1.69 -4.28 23.51
C ASN A 171 -0.84 -3.17 22.87
N SER A 172 0.31 -3.50 22.24
CA SER A 172 1.26 -2.51 21.71
C SER A 172 0.64 -1.50 20.72
N PHE A 173 -0.43 -1.89 20.03
CA PHE A 173 -1.11 -1.06 19.03
C PHE A 173 -2.47 -0.51 19.48
N ASP A 174 -2.92 -0.73 20.72
CA ASP A 174 -4.29 -0.38 21.14
C ASP A 174 -4.61 1.10 20.95
N ALA A 175 -3.69 1.99 21.32
CA ALA A 175 -3.85 3.44 21.16
C ALA A 175 -3.95 3.84 19.68
N ALA A 176 -3.05 3.32 18.84
CA ALA A 176 -3.04 3.57 17.40
C ALA A 176 -4.29 3.03 16.72
N GLN A 177 -4.68 1.79 17.05
CA GLN A 177 -5.87 1.15 16.49
C GLN A 177 -7.14 1.92 16.86
N ALA A 178 -7.27 2.41 18.10
CA ALA A 178 -8.40 3.22 18.54
C ALA A 178 -8.48 4.56 17.79
N LYS A 179 -7.34 5.18 17.47
CA LYS A 179 -7.29 6.42 16.68
C LYS A 179 -7.75 6.18 15.24
N ILE A 180 -7.27 5.13 14.59
CA ILE A 180 -7.66 4.79 13.22
C ILE A 180 -9.12 4.32 13.13
N TYR A 181 -9.60 3.58 14.13
CA TYR A 181 -11.03 3.24 14.23
C TYR A 181 -11.88 4.51 14.22
N LYS A 182 -11.59 5.47 15.10
CA LYS A 182 -12.34 6.74 15.20
C LYS A 182 -12.24 7.56 13.91
N LEU A 183 -11.06 7.59 13.28
CA LEU A 183 -10.86 8.25 11.99
C LEU A 183 -11.81 7.69 10.93
N MET A 184 -11.85 6.37 10.78
CA MET A 184 -12.75 5.71 9.82
C MET A 184 -14.22 5.91 10.19
N GLU A 185 -14.57 5.79 11.48
CA GLU A 185 -15.94 5.96 11.98
C GLU A 185 -16.48 7.37 11.72
N GLN A 186 -15.65 8.40 11.86
CA GLN A 186 -16.07 9.80 11.75
C GLN A 186 -16.01 10.35 10.33
N ASP A 187 -15.09 9.87 9.49
CA ASP A 187 -14.89 10.40 8.14
C ASP A 187 -15.43 9.45 7.06
N SER A 188 -14.86 8.26 6.94
CA SER A 188 -15.11 7.39 5.79
C SER A 188 -16.39 6.57 5.93
N TYR A 189 -16.80 6.19 7.14
CA TYR A 189 -17.98 5.37 7.39
C TYR A 189 -19.30 6.10 7.02
N PRO A 190 -19.54 7.38 7.38
CA PRO A 190 -20.73 8.10 6.93
C PRO A 190 -20.79 8.25 5.40
N ARG A 191 -19.63 8.45 4.75
CA ARG A 191 -19.54 8.48 3.28
C ARG A 191 -19.83 7.12 2.67
N PHE A 192 -19.34 6.04 3.26
CA PHE A 192 -19.65 4.67 2.83
C PHE A 192 -21.15 4.39 2.85
N LEU A 193 -21.86 4.74 3.92
CA LEU A 193 -23.31 4.56 4.03
C LEU A 193 -24.10 5.38 3.00
N SER A 194 -23.51 6.44 2.45
CA SER A 194 -24.09 7.27 1.40
C SER A 194 -23.66 6.86 -0.01
N SER A 195 -22.72 5.91 -0.13
CA SER A 195 -22.12 5.52 -1.41
C SER A 195 -23.01 4.54 -2.19
N ASP A 196 -22.90 4.56 -3.52
CA ASP A 196 -23.58 3.59 -4.39
C ASP A 196 -23.21 2.15 -4.04
N ILE A 197 -21.98 1.91 -3.56
CA ILE A 197 -21.51 0.58 -3.14
C ILE A 197 -22.41 0.00 -2.04
N TYR A 198 -22.75 0.81 -1.03
CA TYR A 198 -23.62 0.37 0.06
C TYR A 198 -25.09 0.38 -0.35
N LEU A 199 -25.54 1.45 -1.02
CA LEU A 199 -26.93 1.63 -1.40
C LEU A 199 -27.42 0.57 -2.39
N ASP A 200 -26.57 0.08 -3.29
CA ASP A 200 -26.92 -1.00 -4.20
C ASP A 200 -27.05 -2.36 -3.48
N LEU A 201 -26.22 -2.62 -2.46
CA LEU A 201 -26.30 -3.85 -1.64
C LEU A 201 -27.62 -3.93 -0.87
N ILE A 202 -28.03 -2.86 -0.18
CA ILE A 202 -29.31 -2.84 0.56
C ILE A 202 -30.54 -2.84 -0.36
N LYS A 203 -30.38 -2.51 -1.65
CA LYS A 203 -31.45 -2.60 -2.66
C LYS A 203 -31.45 -3.96 -3.38
N GLY A 204 -30.52 -4.86 -3.06
CA GLY A 204 -30.38 -6.15 -3.73
C GLY A 204 -29.98 -6.03 -5.20
N LYS A 205 -29.41 -4.89 -5.62
CA LYS A 205 -28.88 -4.77 -6.98
C LYS A 205 -27.57 -5.55 -7.05
N PRO A 206 -27.32 -6.29 -8.14
CA PRO A 206 -26.01 -6.90 -8.33
C PRO A 206 -24.95 -5.80 -8.32
N PRO A 207 -23.74 -6.06 -7.79
CA PRO A 207 -22.68 -5.06 -7.75
C PRO A 207 -22.45 -4.55 -9.16
N GLY A 208 -22.93 -3.34 -9.43
CA GLY A 208 -22.61 -2.65 -10.66
C GLY A 208 -21.11 -2.46 -10.63
N TYR A 209 -20.38 -3.01 -11.62
CA TYR A 209 -19.07 -2.47 -11.92
C TYR A 209 -19.28 -0.97 -12.02
N SER A 210 -18.64 -0.21 -11.13
CA SER A 210 -18.71 1.24 -11.18
C SER A 210 -18.36 1.59 -12.62
N ALA A 211 -19.37 2.01 -13.38
CA ALA A 211 -19.13 2.58 -14.67
C ALA A 211 -18.40 3.87 -14.30
N LEU A 212 -17.06 3.79 -14.22
CA LEU A 212 -16.19 4.94 -14.44
C LEU A 212 -16.90 5.67 -15.55
N ARG A 213 -17.53 6.80 -15.19
CA ARG A 213 -18.44 7.53 -16.04
C ARG A 213 -17.67 7.75 -17.32
N ARG A 214 -17.86 6.86 -18.31
CA ARG A 214 -17.34 7.05 -19.65
C ARG A 214 -18.10 8.29 -20.03
N ARG A 215 -17.45 9.43 -19.90
CA ARG A 215 -17.90 10.66 -20.51
C ARG A 215 -17.96 10.31 -21.98
N SER A 216 -19.13 9.85 -22.41
CA SER A 216 -19.39 9.47 -23.78
C SER A 216 -19.20 10.76 -24.54
N ARG A 217 -18.04 10.91 -25.20
CA ARG A 217 -17.88 11.90 -26.25
C ARG A 217 -18.68 11.38 -27.44
N SER A 218 -19.98 11.56 -27.38
CA SER A 218 -20.86 11.52 -28.53
C SER A 218 -21.50 12.89 -28.63
N PHE A 219 -20.75 13.80 -29.24
CA PHE A 219 -21.22 15.11 -29.66
C PHE A 219 -20.73 15.29 -31.10
N THR A 220 -21.58 14.95 -32.05
CA THR A 220 -22.12 15.84 -33.10
C THR A 220 -22.91 14.99 -34.09
N PHE A 221 -24.23 14.99 -33.89
CA PHE A 221 -25.19 14.88 -34.97
C PHE A 221 -25.28 16.28 -35.59
N ASN A 222 -24.92 16.42 -36.86
CA ASN A 222 -25.65 17.25 -37.80
C ASN A 222 -25.26 16.88 -39.24
N GLU A 223 -26.28 16.37 -39.91
CA GLU A 223 -26.46 16.16 -41.33
C GLU A 223 -26.36 17.50 -42.05
N PHE A 224 -25.25 17.74 -42.75
CA PHE A 224 -25.15 18.88 -43.68
C PHE A 224 -25.84 18.47 -44.98
N GLN A 225 -27.10 18.88 -45.08
CA GLN A 225 -27.88 18.83 -46.31
C GLN A 225 -27.32 19.87 -47.29
N ASP A 226 -27.24 19.45 -48.56
CA ASP A 226 -26.70 20.19 -49.70
C ASP A 226 -27.16 21.66 -49.75
N VAL A 227 -26.19 22.59 -49.77
CA VAL A 227 -26.41 23.94 -50.27
C VAL A 227 -25.52 24.11 -51.49
N GLN A 228 -26.15 24.08 -52.67
CA GLN A 228 -25.53 24.48 -53.94
C GLN A 228 -25.00 25.91 -53.81
N SER A 229 -23.74 26.11 -54.18
CA SER A 229 -23.14 27.44 -54.28
C SER A 229 -23.36 28.00 -55.68
N ASP A 230 -24.45 28.75 -55.85
CA ASP A 230 -24.64 29.62 -57.02
C ASP A 230 -23.77 30.88 -56.86
N PHE A 231 -22.56 30.85 -57.43
CA PHE A 231 -21.80 32.07 -57.67
C PHE A 231 -22.32 32.74 -58.94
N THR A 232 -23.23 33.70 -58.75
CA THR A 232 -23.60 34.65 -59.79
C THR A 232 -22.43 35.59 -60.04
N ILE A 233 -21.89 35.53 -61.26
CA ILE A 233 -20.97 36.47 -61.85
C ILE A 233 -21.67 37.83 -61.99
N TRP A 234 -21.07 38.90 -61.47
CA TRP A 234 -21.36 40.26 -61.91
C TRP A 234 -20.07 40.92 -62.40
N LEU A 235 -20.22 41.50 -63.60
CA LEU A 235 -19.25 42.20 -64.46
C LEU A 235 -18.54 43.37 -63.77
#